data_AF-A0A1H0T9I3-F1
#
_entry.id   AF-A0A1H0T9I3-F1
#
_cell.length_a   1.000
_cell.length_b   1.000
_cell.length_c   1.000
_cell.angle_alpha   90.00
_cell.angle_beta   90.00
_cell.angle_gamma   90.00
#
_symmetry.space_group_name_H-M   'P 1'
#
loop_
_entity.id
_entity.type
_entity.pdbx_description
1 polymer ?
#
loop_
_entity_poly.entity_id
_entity_poly.type
_entity_poly.pdbx_seq_one_letter_code
_entity_poly.pdbx_strand_id
1 'polypeptide(L)'
;MDEAKLQATMRRFEEQAARASALKESIAQLKGSARNGDGSVTVTVAPSGAVLGLQLGPAAMKMSHVQLTQEILGTIRQATQQAAAAMEQLVRPAVGEAQFAQFQEAFRAHTPDQAPMGPSAPPPPGALPAPPPPGASRADFSAPQPTRNPRPPRAVEDGDDDDFSTGSIFGGNR
;
A
#
# COMPACT_ATOMS: atom_id res chain seq x y z
N MET A 1 58.72 -1.20 18.96
CA MET A 1 57.50 -1.07 18.13
C MET A 1 56.45 -0.32 18.95
N ASP A 2 56.36 0.99 18.72
CA ASP A 2 55.11 1.71 18.40
C ASP A 2 53.86 1.66 19.31
N GLU A 3 53.96 1.56 20.64
CA GLU A 3 52.77 1.72 21.53
C GLU A 3 52.09 3.08 21.38
N ALA A 4 52.86 4.16 21.27
CA ALA A 4 52.32 5.50 21.04
C ALA A 4 51.64 5.63 19.68
N LYS A 5 52.15 4.94 18.65
CA LYS A 5 51.56 4.93 17.30
C LYS A 5 50.29 4.09 17.28
N LEU A 6 50.25 2.99 18.04
CA LEU A 6 49.05 2.16 18.20
C LEU A 6 47.95 2.93 18.94
N GLN A 7 48.28 3.62 20.04
CA GLN A 7 47.32 4.48 20.75
C GLN A 7 46.80 5.64 19.87
N ALA A 8 47.68 6.28 19.10
CA ALA A 8 47.27 7.33 18.16
C ALA A 8 46.38 6.79 17.04
N THR A 9 46.64 5.56 16.57
CA THR A 9 45.81 4.90 15.55
C THR A 9 44.45 4.50 16.11
N MET A 10 44.41 3.96 17.34
CA MET A 10 43.16 3.64 18.05
C MET A 10 42.31 4.89 18.25
N ARG A 11 42.87 5.99 18.77
CA ARG A 11 42.13 7.25 18.93
C ARG A 11 41.54 7.77 17.62
N ARG A 12 42.32 7.75 16.53
CA ARG A 12 41.81 8.16 15.22
C ARG A 12 40.68 7.26 14.73
N PHE A 13 40.79 5.96 14.95
CA PHE A 13 39.75 5.01 14.58
C PHE A 13 38.47 5.23 15.40
N GLU A 14 38.59 5.44 16.71
CA GLU A 14 37.47 5.76 17.60
C GLU A 14 36.77 7.06 17.20
N GLU A 15 37.54 8.12 16.90
CA GLU A 15 36.98 9.39 16.43
C GLU A 15 36.26 9.24 15.07
N GLN A 16 36.84 8.46 14.15
CA GLN A 16 36.21 8.17 12.86
C GLN A 16 34.93 7.34 13.02
N ALA A 17 34.96 6.31 13.87
CA ALA A 17 33.80 5.47 14.16
C ALA A 17 32.66 6.26 14.83
N ALA A 18 33.00 7.17 15.74
CA ALA A 18 32.03 8.05 16.39
C ALA A 18 31.38 9.02 15.39
N ARG A 19 32.19 9.66 14.52
CA ARG A 19 31.67 10.55 13.47
C ARG A 19 30.80 9.80 12.45
N ALA A 20 31.21 8.60 12.05
CA ALA A 20 30.44 7.76 11.14
C ALA A 20 29.11 7.33 11.75
N SER A 21 29.09 6.94 13.03
CA SER A 21 27.87 6.57 13.75
C SER A 21 26.91 7.73 13.89
N ALA A 22 27.39 8.92 14.28
CA ALA A 22 26.57 10.13 14.39
C ALA A 22 25.97 10.56 13.05
N LEU A 23 26.74 10.45 11.97
CA LEU A 23 26.26 10.72 10.61
C LEU A 23 25.19 9.71 10.20
N LYS A 24 25.42 8.41 10.44
CA LYS A 24 24.44 7.35 10.16
C LYS A 24 23.11 7.59 10.90
N GLU A 25 23.17 7.96 12.17
CA GLU A 25 21.98 8.25 12.96
C GLU A 25 21.24 9.50 12.48
N SER A 26 21.97 10.55 12.12
CA SER A 26 21.39 11.76 11.53
C SER A 26 20.68 11.47 10.20
N ILE A 27 21.26 10.59 9.37
CA ILE A 27 20.68 10.15 8.11
C ILE A 27 19.45 9.25 8.33
N ALA A 28 19.47 8.39 9.35
CA ALA A 28 18.33 7.54 9.69
C ALA A 28 17.13 8.34 10.22
N GLN A 29 17.39 9.49 10.84
CA GLN A 29 16.35 10.38 11.35
C GLN A 29 15.80 11.36 10.30
N LEU A 30 16.47 11.51 9.15
CA LEU A 30 15.96 12.31 8.04
C LEU A 30 14.65 11.71 7.52
N LYS A 31 13.68 12.59 7.29
CA LYS A 31 12.37 12.26 6.75
C LYS A 31 11.93 13.40 5.84
N GLY A 32 11.40 13.08 4.66
CA GLY A 32 10.69 14.05 3.82
C GLY A 32 9.20 13.98 4.11
N SER A 33 8.52 15.12 4.16
CA SER A 33 7.07 15.18 4.34
C SER A 33 6.46 16.12 3.32
N ALA A 34 5.55 15.59 2.49
CA ALA A 34 4.82 16.37 1.51
C ALA A 34 3.32 16.29 1.76
N ARG A 35 2.64 17.36 1.33
CA ARG A 35 1.19 17.50 1.39
C ARG A 35 0.67 17.96 0.04
N ASN A 36 -0.48 17.44 -0.38
CA ASN A 36 -1.11 17.91 -1.62
C ASN A 36 -1.77 19.30 -1.44
N GLY A 37 -2.10 19.97 -2.55
CA GLY A 37 -2.59 21.36 -2.54
C GLY A 37 -3.85 21.58 -1.71
N ASP A 38 -4.80 20.65 -1.76
CA ASP A 38 -6.06 20.71 -0.98
C ASP A 38 -5.91 20.20 0.45
N GLY A 39 -4.72 19.71 0.80
CA GLY A 39 -4.41 19.18 2.11
C GLY A 39 -5.17 17.92 2.50
N SER A 40 -5.74 17.21 1.52
CA SER A 40 -6.42 15.93 1.68
C SER A 40 -5.46 14.77 1.94
N VAL A 41 -4.20 14.86 1.51
CA VAL A 41 -3.19 13.81 1.69
C VAL A 41 -1.90 14.40 2.23
N THR A 42 -1.37 13.82 3.30
CA THR A 42 -0.03 14.10 3.82
C THR A 42 0.76 12.79 3.89
N VAL A 43 1.96 12.79 3.34
CA VAL A 43 2.84 11.61 3.27
C VAL A 43 4.18 11.96 3.89
N THR A 44 4.68 11.07 4.73
CA THR A 44 6.05 11.12 5.26
C THR A 44 6.82 9.91 4.75
N VAL A 45 8.00 10.14 4.18
CA VAL A 45 8.87 9.10 3.64
C VAL A 45 10.28 9.23 4.18
N ALA A 46 10.97 8.10 4.29
CA ALA A 46 12.40 8.07 4.53
C ALA A 46 13.14 8.42 3.22
N PRO A 47 14.39 8.91 3.31
CA PRO A 47 15.27 9.11 2.15
C PRO A 47 15.51 7.82 1.35
N SER A 48 15.30 6.66 1.96
CA SER A 48 15.33 5.35 1.30
C SER A 48 14.11 5.09 0.40
N GLY A 49 13.12 5.98 0.40
CA GLY A 49 11.85 5.81 -0.32
C GLY A 49 10.78 5.05 0.47
N ALA A 50 11.10 4.54 1.65
CA ALA A 50 10.13 3.86 2.51
C ALA A 50 9.06 4.84 3.02
N VAL A 51 7.79 4.49 2.85
CA VAL A 51 6.68 5.30 3.40
C VAL A 51 6.59 5.06 4.91
N LEU A 52 6.85 6.10 5.69
CA LEU A 52 6.83 6.06 7.16
C LEU A 52 5.46 6.42 7.73
N GLY A 53 4.68 7.21 6.98
CA GLY A 53 3.34 7.61 7.41
C GLY A 53 2.51 8.17 6.28
N LEU A 54 1.21 7.87 6.32
CA LEU A 54 0.19 8.40 5.42
C LEU A 54 -0.97 8.91 6.28
N GLN A 55 -1.36 10.16 6.07
CA GLN A 55 -2.53 10.76 6.70
C GLN A 55 -3.50 11.27 5.64
N LEU A 56 -4.77 10.87 5.79
CA LEU A 56 -5.86 11.32 4.94
C LEU A 56 -6.73 12.30 5.71
N GLY A 57 -6.84 13.51 5.18
CA GLY A 57 -7.69 14.56 5.74
C GLY A 57 -9.16 14.42 5.30
N PRO A 58 -10.07 15.23 5.88
CA PRO A 58 -11.50 15.17 5.58
C PRO A 58 -11.84 15.40 4.10
N ALA A 59 -11.02 16.19 3.38
CA ALA A 59 -11.18 16.43 1.96
C ALA A 59 -10.96 15.16 1.11
N ALA A 60 -10.14 14.20 1.57
CA ALA A 60 -9.92 12.93 0.87
C ALA A 60 -11.19 12.08 0.78
N MET A 61 -12.07 12.18 1.79
CA MET A 61 -13.33 11.44 1.86
C MET A 61 -14.36 11.90 0.83
N LYS A 62 -14.16 13.08 0.24
CA LYS A 62 -15.02 13.63 -0.82
C LYS A 62 -14.52 13.28 -2.23
N MET A 63 -13.32 12.69 -2.34
CA MET A 63 -12.70 12.35 -3.62
C MET A 63 -13.16 10.97 -4.10
N SER A 64 -13.16 10.75 -5.40
CA SER A 64 -13.31 9.41 -5.93
C SER A 64 -12.06 8.56 -5.65
N HIS A 65 -12.21 7.24 -5.57
CA HIS A 65 -11.08 6.31 -5.35
C HIS A 65 -9.95 6.53 -6.36
N VAL A 66 -10.28 6.85 -7.62
CA VAL A 66 -9.30 7.10 -8.68
C VAL A 66 -8.53 8.39 -8.43
N GLN A 67 -9.24 9.48 -8.06
CA GLN A 67 -8.61 10.76 -7.73
C GLN A 67 -7.71 10.63 -6.50
N LEU A 68 -8.21 10.00 -5.44
CA LEU A 68 -7.45 9.79 -4.22
C LEU A 68 -6.17 8.98 -4.48
N THR A 69 -6.24 7.94 -5.31
CA THR A 69 -5.07 7.15 -5.69
C THR A 69 -4.03 8.00 -6.42
N GLN A 70 -4.45 8.83 -7.38
CA GLN A 70 -3.54 9.72 -8.11
C GLN A 70 -2.87 10.73 -7.16
N GLU A 71 -3.65 11.32 -6.25
CA GLU A 71 -3.16 12.28 -5.26
C GLU A 71 -2.16 11.64 -4.29
N ILE A 72 -2.45 10.44 -3.80
CA ILE A 72 -1.53 9.70 -2.91
C ILE A 72 -0.21 9.42 -3.63
N LEU A 73 -0.27 8.86 -4.84
CA LEU A 73 0.94 8.56 -5.61
C LEU A 73 1.73 9.83 -5.97
N GLY A 74 1.04 10.92 -6.31
CA GLY A 74 1.66 12.22 -6.55
C GLY A 74 2.37 12.76 -5.31
N THR A 75 1.69 12.72 -4.16
CA THR A 75 2.23 13.20 -2.89
C THR A 75 3.40 12.35 -2.41
N ILE A 76 3.36 11.02 -2.61
CA ILE A 76 4.49 10.12 -2.31
C ILE A 76 5.71 10.54 -3.15
N ARG A 77 5.56 10.72 -4.47
CA ARG A 77 6.69 11.15 -5.33
C ARG A 77 7.28 12.47 -4.87
N GLN A 78 6.44 13.44 -4.52
CA GLN A 78 6.89 14.73 -4.01
C GLN A 78 7.62 14.60 -2.66
N ALA A 79 7.11 13.79 -1.74
CA ALA A 79 7.76 13.51 -0.46
C ALA A 79 9.13 12.86 -0.67
N THR A 80 9.24 11.91 -1.61
CA THR A 80 10.50 11.23 -1.93
C THR A 80 11.53 12.19 -2.52
N GLN A 81 11.11 13.10 -3.41
CA GLN A 81 11.99 14.13 -3.95
C GLN A 81 12.50 15.08 -2.85
N GLN A 82 11.62 15.49 -1.92
CA GLN A 82 12.02 16.31 -0.78
C GLN A 82 12.97 15.58 0.17
N ALA A 83 12.73 14.28 0.44
CA ALA A 83 13.61 13.47 1.27
C ALA A 83 15.00 13.30 0.63
N ALA A 84 15.05 13.06 -0.69
CA ALA A 84 16.30 12.98 -1.44
C ALA A 84 17.07 14.30 -1.40
N ALA A 85 16.40 15.44 -1.65
CA ALA A 85 17.02 16.76 -1.59
C ALA A 85 17.55 17.10 -0.19
N ALA A 86 16.82 16.75 0.87
CA ALA A 86 17.27 16.94 2.25
C ALA A 86 18.50 16.07 2.57
N MET A 87 18.55 14.85 2.06
CA MET A 87 19.71 13.97 2.19
C MET A 87 20.93 14.50 1.43
N GLU A 88 20.74 15.00 0.22
CA GLU A 88 21.78 15.68 -0.55
C GLU A 88 22.38 16.85 0.24
N GLN A 89 21.55 17.71 0.82
CA GLN A 89 22.00 18.85 1.61
C GLN A 89 22.78 18.46 2.87
N LEU A 90 22.42 17.35 3.52
CA LEU A 90 23.11 16.88 4.73
C LEU A 90 24.42 16.15 4.43
N VAL A 91 24.45 15.32 3.39
CA VAL A 91 25.56 14.39 3.12
C VAL A 91 26.65 15.04 2.27
N ARG A 92 26.30 15.89 1.31
CA ARG A 92 27.26 16.59 0.45
C ARG A 92 28.39 17.30 1.22
N PRO A 93 28.13 18.07 2.30
CA PRO A 93 29.20 18.71 3.07
C PRO A 93 30.03 17.73 3.92
N ALA A 94 29.49 16.56 4.28
CA ALA A 94 30.14 15.60 5.16
C ALA A 94 31.09 14.65 4.43
N VAL A 95 30.75 14.23 3.21
CA VAL A 95 31.49 13.18 2.47
C VAL A 95 32.19 13.74 1.21
N GLY A 96 31.80 14.93 0.75
CA GLY A 96 32.29 15.53 -0.48
C GLY A 96 31.65 14.97 -1.75
N GLU A 97 31.68 15.75 -2.84
CA GLU A 97 30.92 15.47 -4.08
C GLU A 97 31.29 14.13 -4.73
N ALA A 98 32.57 13.74 -4.69
CA ALA A 98 33.07 12.51 -5.32
C ALA A 98 32.58 11.22 -4.64
N GLN A 99 32.41 11.25 -3.32
CA GLN A 99 32.01 10.09 -2.52
C GLN A 99 30.49 10.00 -2.37
N PHE A 100 29.77 11.07 -2.71
CA PHE A 100 28.32 11.13 -2.59
C PHE A 100 27.60 10.16 -3.54
N ALA A 101 28.09 10.01 -4.77
CA ALA A 101 27.53 9.05 -5.73
C ALA A 101 27.67 7.60 -5.26
N GLN A 102 28.84 7.22 -4.75
CA GLN A 102 29.07 5.89 -4.16
C GLN A 102 28.21 5.67 -2.91
N PHE A 103 28.06 6.70 -2.07
CA PHE A 103 27.21 6.63 -0.90
C PHE A 103 25.74 6.44 -1.26
N GLN A 104 25.23 7.14 -2.29
CA GLN A 104 23.86 6.92 -2.79
C GLN A 104 23.65 5.51 -3.31
N GLU A 105 24.60 4.98 -4.11
CA GLU A 105 24.49 3.64 -4.68
C GLU A 105 24.53 2.57 -3.60
N ALA A 106 25.43 2.70 -2.62
CA ALA A 106 25.42 1.88 -1.43
C ALA A 106 24.08 2.03 -0.70
N PHE A 107 23.64 3.23 -0.35
CA PHE A 107 22.39 3.42 0.39
C PHE A 107 21.18 2.78 -0.29
N ARG A 108 21.08 2.85 -1.63
CA ARG A 108 20.06 2.14 -2.40
C ARG A 108 20.20 0.63 -2.33
N ALA A 109 21.41 0.08 -2.45
CA ALA A 109 21.67 -1.36 -2.36
C ALA A 109 21.40 -1.94 -0.96
N HIS A 110 21.58 -1.15 0.10
CA HIS A 110 21.34 -1.57 1.49
C HIS A 110 19.91 -1.26 1.96
N THR A 111 19.14 -0.55 1.15
CA THR A 111 17.69 -0.45 1.33
C THR A 111 17.09 -1.69 0.66
N PRO A 112 16.61 -2.69 1.42
CA PRO A 112 16.00 -3.85 0.81
C PRO A 112 14.83 -3.39 -0.07
N ASP A 113 14.93 -3.77 -1.33
CA ASP A 113 13.91 -3.78 -2.38
C ASP A 113 12.52 -3.33 -1.90
N GLN A 114 12.31 -2.02 -1.87
CA GLN A 114 10.99 -1.48 -2.15
C GLN A 114 11.01 -1.23 -3.65
N ALA A 115 10.90 -2.31 -4.44
CA ALA A 115 10.37 -2.16 -5.79
C ALA A 115 9.15 -1.22 -5.67
N PRO A 116 9.04 -0.18 -6.51
CA PRO A 116 7.87 0.70 -6.47
C PRO A 116 6.63 -0.19 -6.39
N MET A 117 5.81 0.00 -5.35
CA MET A 117 4.53 -0.71 -5.24
C MET A 117 3.64 -0.21 -6.39
N GLY A 118 3.82 -0.84 -7.55
CA GLY A 118 3.17 -0.49 -8.80
C GLY A 118 4.14 -0.50 -9.99
N PRO A 119 3.72 -1.01 -11.16
CA PRO A 119 4.51 -0.85 -12.38
C PRO A 119 4.73 0.64 -12.65
N SER A 120 5.98 1.04 -12.89
CA SER A 120 6.33 2.43 -13.25
C SER A 120 5.79 2.87 -14.62
N ALA A 121 5.11 1.97 -15.34
CA ALA A 121 4.32 2.27 -16.51
C ALA A 121 2.86 1.91 -16.23
N PRO A 122 1.87 2.75 -16.61
CA PRO A 122 0.49 2.27 -16.73
C PRO A 122 0.51 1.01 -17.60
N PRO A 123 -0.28 -0.04 -17.28
CA PRO A 123 -0.36 -1.22 -18.13
C PRO A 123 -0.67 -0.76 -19.56
N PRO A 124 0.00 -1.31 -20.59
CA PRO A 124 -0.37 -1.00 -21.96
C PRO A 124 -1.87 -1.28 -22.13
N PRO A 125 -2.61 -0.43 -22.88
CA PRO A 125 -4.01 -0.67 -23.18
C PRO A 125 -4.14 -2.02 -23.91
N GLY A 126 -4.42 -3.08 -23.16
CA GLY A 126 -4.29 -4.47 -23.62
C GLY A 126 -3.92 -5.49 -22.52
N ALA A 127 -3.48 -5.05 -21.34
CA ALA A 127 -3.20 -5.96 -20.21
C ALA A 127 -4.45 -6.40 -19.43
N LEU A 128 -5.64 -5.93 -19.81
CA LEU A 128 -6.89 -6.53 -19.36
C LEU A 128 -7.08 -7.84 -20.14
N PRO A 129 -7.43 -8.97 -19.49
CA PRO A 129 -7.86 -10.15 -20.22
C PRO A 129 -8.99 -9.74 -21.16
N ALA A 130 -8.81 -9.99 -22.46
CA ALA A 130 -9.82 -9.68 -23.46
C ALA A 130 -11.16 -10.32 -23.03
N PRO A 131 -12.29 -9.61 -23.13
CA PRO A 131 -13.58 -10.24 -22.92
C PRO A 131 -13.66 -11.47 -23.85
N PRO A 132 -14.16 -12.62 -23.36
CA PRO A 132 -14.27 -13.81 -24.20
C PRO A 132 -15.08 -13.46 -25.46
N PRO A 133 -14.73 -14.04 -26.62
CA PRO A 133 -15.48 -13.78 -27.84
C PRO A 133 -16.96 -14.13 -27.62
N PRO A 134 -17.91 -13.30 -28.12
CA PRO A 134 -19.32 -13.64 -28.05
C PRO A 134 -19.54 -14.95 -28.82
N GLY A 135 -19.82 -16.03 -28.08
CA GLY A 135 -20.01 -17.38 -28.65
C GLY A 135 -19.15 -18.49 -28.04
N ALA A 136 -18.24 -18.19 -27.09
CA ALA A 136 -17.65 -19.25 -26.26
C ALA A 136 -18.72 -19.78 -25.29
N SER A 137 -19.50 -20.75 -25.77
CA SER A 137 -20.42 -21.53 -24.96
C SER A 137 -19.71 -22.02 -23.71
N ARG A 138 -20.33 -21.80 -22.55
CA ARG A 138 -20.00 -22.38 -21.26
C ARG A 138 -20.21 -23.89 -21.32
N ALA A 139 -19.37 -24.59 -22.06
CA ALA A 139 -19.19 -26.03 -21.98
C ALA A 139 -18.02 -26.28 -21.00
N ASP A 140 -18.15 -27.32 -20.17
CA ASP A 140 -17.16 -27.78 -19.19
C ASP A 140 -17.14 -27.14 -17.80
N PHE A 141 -18.32 -26.86 -17.24
CA PHE A 141 -18.53 -27.14 -15.81
C PHE A 141 -19.49 -28.33 -15.66
N SER A 142 -19.00 -29.53 -15.94
CA SER A 142 -19.67 -30.78 -15.52
C SER A 142 -19.50 -30.92 -14.00
N ALA A 143 -20.31 -30.22 -13.23
CA ALA A 143 -20.50 -30.54 -11.83
C ALA A 143 -21.25 -31.88 -11.73
N PRO A 144 -20.85 -32.83 -10.86
CA PRO A 144 -21.62 -34.04 -10.63
C PRO A 144 -23.00 -33.66 -10.10
N GLN A 145 -24.06 -34.03 -10.83
CA GLN A 145 -25.43 -33.78 -10.41
C GLN A 145 -25.73 -34.60 -9.15
N PRO A 146 -26.24 -34.01 -8.06
CA PRO A 146 -26.73 -34.79 -6.93
C PRO A 146 -27.95 -35.60 -7.38
N THR A 147 -27.87 -36.92 -7.23
CA THR A 147 -28.98 -37.83 -7.50
C THR A 147 -30.17 -37.46 -6.61
N ARG A 148 -31.26 -36.99 -7.21
CA ARG A 148 -32.53 -36.78 -6.51
C ARG A 148 -33.09 -38.13 -6.08
N ASN A 149 -33.11 -38.40 -4.79
CA ASN A 149 -33.90 -39.51 -4.25
C ASN A 149 -35.39 -39.31 -4.60
N PRO A 150 -36.11 -40.35 -5.05
CA PRO A 150 -37.52 -40.26 -5.33
C PRO A 150 -38.31 -39.99 -4.04
N ARG A 151 -39.18 -38.98 -4.12
CA ARG A 151 -40.09 -38.58 -3.03
C ARG A 151 -41.20 -39.63 -2.91
N PRO A 152 -41.57 -40.09 -1.70
CA PRO A 152 -42.66 -41.04 -1.54
C PRO A 152 -44.00 -40.42 -1.98
N PRO A 153 -44.94 -41.22 -2.52
CA PRO A 153 -46.23 -40.71 -2.97
C PRO A 153 -47.04 -40.17 -1.79
N ARG A 154 -47.66 -39.01 -1.99
CA ARG A 154 -48.61 -38.41 -1.07
C ARG A 154 -49.86 -39.30 -1.03
N ALA A 155 -50.25 -39.78 0.15
CA ALA A 155 -51.55 -40.38 0.35
C ALA A 155 -52.64 -39.35 0.03
N VAL A 156 -53.64 -39.79 -0.73
CA VAL A 156 -54.89 -39.07 -0.96
C VAL A 156 -55.77 -39.28 0.27
N GLU A 157 -56.05 -38.22 1.01
CA GLU A 157 -57.16 -38.18 1.97
C GLU A 157 -58.23 -37.25 1.37
N ASP A 158 -59.31 -37.88 0.96
CA ASP A 158 -60.57 -37.32 0.50
C ASP A 158 -61.47 -37.20 1.74
N GLY A 159 -62.15 -36.06 1.94
CA GLY A 159 -63.20 -35.97 2.95
C GLY A 159 -63.45 -34.59 3.57
N ASP A 160 -64.61 -34.05 3.19
CA ASP A 160 -65.52 -33.19 3.95
C ASP A 160 -65.19 -31.70 4.22
N ASP A 161 -65.89 -30.87 3.43
CA ASP A 161 -66.97 -29.97 3.83
C ASP A 161 -67.01 -29.33 5.23
N ASP A 162 -67.45 -28.07 5.15
CA ASP A 162 -68.11 -27.24 6.16
C ASP A 162 -67.29 -26.58 7.29
N ASP A 163 -67.76 -25.36 7.59
CA ASP A 163 -67.64 -24.65 8.87
C ASP A 163 -66.32 -23.91 9.18
N PHE A 164 -66.27 -22.59 8.94
CA PHE A 164 -66.72 -21.60 9.95
C PHE A 164 -66.36 -20.16 9.54
N SER A 165 -67.42 -19.41 9.24
CA SER A 165 -67.69 -18.03 9.66
C SER A 165 -66.64 -16.92 9.46
N THR A 166 -66.97 -16.06 8.50
CA THR A 166 -66.93 -14.58 8.60
C THR A 166 -66.73 -14.02 10.01
N GLY A 167 -65.60 -13.35 10.24
CA GLY A 167 -65.31 -12.60 11.46
C GLY A 167 -64.40 -11.40 11.19
N SER A 168 -65.01 -10.30 10.78
CA SER A 168 -64.59 -8.89 10.89
C SER A 168 -63.13 -8.60 11.27
N ILE A 169 -62.33 -8.16 10.29
CA ILE A 169 -61.01 -7.52 10.51
C ILE A 169 -61.10 -6.00 10.70
N PHE A 170 -62.25 -5.46 11.11
CA PHE A 170 -62.39 -4.04 11.45
C PHE A 170 -62.28 -3.83 12.96
N GLY A 171 -61.27 -3.06 13.38
CA GLY A 171 -61.33 -2.29 14.63
C GLY A 171 -60.10 -2.39 15.52
N GLY A 172 -59.11 -1.53 15.28
CA GLY A 172 -58.03 -1.25 16.23
C GLY A 172 -57.75 0.25 16.29
N ASN A 173 -58.59 0.99 17.02
CA ASN A 173 -58.30 2.37 17.40
C ASN A 173 -58.95 2.73 18.74
N ARG A 174 -58.30 2.33 19.83
CA ARG A 174 -58.01 3.09 21.07
C ARG A 174 -57.61 2.14 22.19
#